data_AF-A0A7L0QDS7-F1
#
_entry.id   AF-A0A7L0QDS7-F1
#
_cell.length_a   1.000
_cell.length_b   1.000
_cell.length_c   1.000
_cell.angle_alpha   90.00
_cell.angle_beta   90.00
_cell.angle_gamma   90.00
#
_symmetry.space_group_name_H-M   'P 1'
#
loop_
_entity.id
_entity.type
_entity.pdbx_description
1 polymer ?
#
loop_
_entity_poly.entity_id
_entity_poly.type
_entity_poly.pdbx_seq_one_letter_code
_entity_poly.pdbx_strand_id
1 'polypeptide(L)' 'LYRQELNLTLPAPLPLHPEAAWLQFQLGISRDGLYPRSSAAVSRLLRDLRDLPTISADYSQDEKALLGACDCSQGE' A
#
# COMPACT_ATOMS: atom_id res chain seq x y z
N LEU A 1 -11.27 -12.27 -11.94
CA LEU A 1 -12.50 -11.51 -12.24
C LEU A 1 -12.16 -10.22 -12.98
N TYR A 2 -11.66 -9.16 -12.34
CA TYR A 2 -11.37 -7.86 -13.01
C TYR A 2 -10.63 -7.92 -14.36
N ARG A 3 -9.50 -8.66 -14.45
CA ARG A 3 -8.76 -8.78 -15.72
C ARG A 3 -9.50 -9.58 -16.79
N GLN A 4 -10.33 -10.55 -16.41
CA GLN A 4 -11.14 -11.32 -17.36
C GLN A 4 -12.24 -10.45 -17.96
N GLU A 5 -12.83 -9.55 -17.17
CA GLU A 5 -13.81 -8.55 -17.66
C GLU A 5 -13.19 -7.58 -18.67
N LEU A 6 -11.88 -7.33 -18.56
CA LEU A 6 -11.10 -6.51 -19.49
C LEU A 6 -10.43 -7.30 -20.63
N ASN A 7 -10.73 -8.60 -20.78
CA ASN A 7 -10.11 -9.50 -21.76
C ASN A 7 -8.57 -9.56 -21.68
N LEU A 8 -8.02 -9.39 -20.47
CA LEU A 8 -6.59 -9.48 -20.21
C LEU A 8 -6.22 -10.85 -19.63
N THR A 9 -5.07 -11.37 -20.04
CA THR A 9 -4.50 -12.61 -19.49
C THR A 9 -4.26 -12.48 -17.99
N LEU A 10 -4.60 -13.51 -17.23
CA LEU A 10 -4.35 -13.56 -15.79
C LEU A 10 -2.84 -13.78 -15.53
N PRO A 11 -2.20 -12.94 -14.69
CA PRO A 11 -0.88 -13.24 -14.18
C PRO A 11 -0.95 -14.40 -13.16
N ALA A 12 0.21 -14.96 -12.83
CA ALA A 12 0.32 -15.93 -11.75
C ALA A 12 -0.17 -15.32 -10.41
N PRO A 13 -0.72 -16.15 -9.50
CA PRO A 13 -1.07 -15.69 -8.15
C PRO A 13 0.13 -15.06 -7.45
N LEU A 14 -0.09 -13.94 -6.75
CA LEU A 14 0.95 -13.28 -5.96
C LEU A 14 0.94 -13.85 -4.53
N PRO A 15 1.95 -14.62 -4.12
CA PRO A 15 2.02 -15.14 -2.76
C PRO A 15 2.37 -14.02 -1.76
N LEU A 16 1.91 -14.17 -0.52
CA LEU A 16 2.36 -13.32 0.57
C LEU A 16 3.76 -13.76 1.02
N HIS A 17 4.74 -12.89 0.89
CA HIS A 17 6.11 -13.12 1.35
C HIS A 17 6.31 -12.58 2.78
N PRO A 18 6.61 -13.44 3.78
CA PRO A 18 6.90 -13.01 5.14
C PRO A 18 8.02 -11.97 5.23
N GLU A 19 8.97 -12.01 4.31
CA GLU A 19 10.16 -11.15 4.28
C GLU A 19 9.89 -9.76 3.67
N ALA A 20 8.69 -9.51 3.16
CA ALA A 20 8.34 -8.22 2.55
C ALA A 20 8.55 -7.07 3.55
N ALA A 21 9.23 -6.00 3.14
CA ALA A 21 9.63 -4.94 4.06
C ALA A 21 8.44 -4.21 4.70
N TRP A 22 7.32 -4.09 3.98
CA TRP A 22 6.09 -3.50 4.53
C TRP A 22 5.50 -4.37 5.65
N LEU A 23 5.57 -5.71 5.52
CA LEU A 23 5.06 -6.63 6.53
C LEU A 23 5.97 -6.64 7.76
N GLN A 24 7.29 -6.67 7.55
CA GLN A 24 8.27 -6.55 8.63
C GLN A 24 8.16 -5.22 9.38
N PHE A 25 7.85 -4.13 8.67
CA PHE A 25 7.55 -2.85 9.30
C PHE A 25 6.31 -2.95 10.20
N GLN A 26 5.19 -3.49 9.71
CA GLN A 26 3.97 -3.65 10.50
C GLN A 26 4.18 -4.50 11.75
N LEU A 27 4.90 -5.63 11.63
CA LEU A 27 5.20 -6.51 12.75
C LEU A 27 6.18 -5.89 13.78
N GLY A 28 6.93 -4.86 13.39
CA GLY A 28 7.85 -4.13 14.25
C GLY A 28 7.21 -2.99 15.04
N ILE A 29 5.95 -2.66 14.77
CA ILE A 29 5.22 -1.63 15.51
C ILE A 29 5.02 -2.12 16.94
N SER A 30 5.36 -1.25 17.89
CA SER A 30 5.25 -1.56 19.31
C SER A 30 4.76 -0.34 20.09
N ARG A 31 4.60 -0.52 21.40
CA ARG A 31 4.24 0.58 22.31
C ARG A 31 5.25 1.72 22.29
N ASP A 32 6.51 1.44 21.96
CA ASP A 32 7.60 2.42 21.97
C ASP A 32 7.64 3.29 20.70
N GLY A 33 6.83 2.95 19.69
CA GLY A 33 6.67 3.74 18.47
C GLY A 33 6.50 2.89 17.21
N LEU A 34 6.44 3.58 16.07
CA LEU A 34 6.24 2.96 14.76
C LEU A 34 7.47 2.16 14.28
N TYR A 35 8.67 2.63 14.61
CA TYR A 35 9.92 1.94 14.26
C TYR A 35 11.09 2.46 15.09
N PRO A 36 12.12 1.63 15.37
CA PRO A 36 13.33 2.07 16.04
C PRO A 36 14.23 2.90 15.12
N ARG A 37 15.03 3.80 15.69
CA ARG A 37 15.92 4.73 14.95
C ARG A 37 16.81 4.05 13.91
N SER A 38 17.31 2.86 14.20
CA SER A 38 18.22 2.09 13.32
C SER A 38 17.52 0.88 12.68
N SER A 39 16.26 1.01 12.27
CA SER A 39 15.50 -0.08 11.64
C SER A 39 15.97 -0.39 10.22
N ALA A 40 16.56 -1.58 10.03
CA ALA A 40 16.89 -2.10 8.70
C ALA A 40 15.64 -2.36 7.85
N ALA A 41 14.52 -2.76 8.47
CA ALA A 41 13.25 -2.98 7.79
C ALA A 41 12.72 -1.68 7.17
N VAL A 42 12.79 -0.56 7.90
CA VAL A 42 12.38 0.76 7.37
C VAL A 42 13.31 1.22 6.26
N SER A 43 14.61 1.03 6.41
CA SER A 43 15.57 1.36 5.34
C SER A 43 15.33 0.58 4.05
N ARG A 44 14.90 -0.70 4.16
CA ARG A 44 14.47 -1.50 3.00
C ARG A 44 13.13 -1.01 2.47
N LEU A 45 12.13 -0.79 3.33
CA LEU A 45 10.81 -0.31 2.95
C LEU A 45 10.87 0.99 2.14
N LEU A 46 11.71 1.96 2.56
CA LEU A 46 11.88 3.21 1.83
C LEU A 46 12.50 3.04 0.44
N ARG A 47 13.37 2.04 0.25
CA ARG A 47 13.89 1.68 -1.09
C ARG A 47 12.83 0.96 -1.89
N ASP A 48 12.15 -0.01 -1.29
CA ASP A 48 11.11 -0.79 -1.95
C ASP A 48 9.97 0.11 -2.44
N LEU A 49 9.52 1.08 -1.64
CA LEU A 49 8.51 2.06 -2.04
C LEU A 49 8.93 2.95 -3.21
N ARG A 50 10.24 3.15 -3.42
CA ARG A 50 10.78 3.94 -4.52
C ARG A 50 11.03 3.09 -5.77
N ASP A 51 11.48 1.86 -5.59
CA ASP A 51 12.10 1.07 -6.65
C ASP A 51 11.17 -0.07 -7.17
N LEU A 52 10.16 -0.50 -6.42
CA LEU A 52 9.22 -1.55 -6.85
C LEU A 52 8.12 -1.00 -7.78
N PRO A 53 7.68 -1.79 -8.78
CA PRO A 53 6.61 -1.38 -9.67
C PRO A 53 5.23 -1.42 -9.00
N THR A 54 4.40 -0.42 -9.29
CA THR A 54 2.99 -0.37 -8.87
C THR A 54 2.15 -1.32 -9.73
N ILE A 55 1.41 -2.23 -9.10
CA ILE A 55 0.53 -3.20 -9.78
C ILE A 55 -0.95 -2.82 -9.78
N SER A 56 -1.35 -1.85 -8.93
CA SER A 56 -2.72 -1.35 -8.81
C SER A 56 -2.70 0.07 -8.24
N ALA A 57 -3.66 0.90 -8.64
CA ALA A 57 -3.86 2.25 -8.12
C ALA A 57 -5.36 2.55 -8.08
N ASP A 58 -5.80 3.20 -7.01
CA ASP A 58 -7.21 3.51 -6.76
C ASP A 58 -7.30 4.69 -5.78
N TYR A 59 -8.48 5.30 -5.68
CA TYR A 59 -8.76 6.35 -4.70
C TYR A 59 -8.75 5.79 -3.27
N SER A 60 -8.40 6.65 -2.32
CA SER A 60 -8.55 6.36 -0.88
C SER A 60 -10.02 6.14 -0.51
N GLN A 61 -10.27 5.51 0.63
CA GLN A 61 -11.65 5.21 1.05
C GLN A 61 -12.45 6.48 1.36
N ASP A 62 -11.79 7.47 1.95
CA ASP A 62 -12.33 8.78 2.25
C ASP A 62 -12.68 9.55 0.96
N GLU A 63 -11.79 9.60 -0.04
CA GLU A 63 -12.10 10.21 -1.34
C GLU A 63 -13.26 9.51 -2.06
N LYS A 64 -13.34 8.17 -1.97
CA LYS A 64 -14.46 7.41 -2.54
C LYS A 64 -15.78 7.72 -1.83
N ALA A 65 -15.74 7.96 -0.52
CA ALA A 65 -16.93 8.31 0.25
C ALA A 65 -17.49 9.68 -0.16
N LEU A 66 -16.65 10.57 -0.69
CA LEU A 66 -17.10 11.83 -1.29
C LEU A 66 -17.89 11.62 -2.59
N LEU A 67 -17.80 10.44 -3.24
CA LEU A 67 -18.53 10.10 -4.46
C LEU A 67 -18.40 11.14 -5.60
N GLY A 68 -17.32 11.92 -5.62
CA GLY A 68 -17.12 13.02 -6.55
C GLY A 68 -17.91 14.30 -6.24
N ALA A 69 -18.56 14.39 -5.08
CA ALA A 69 -19.16 15.62 -4.58
C ALA A 69 -18.04 16.56 -4.09
N CYS A 70 -18.00 17.75 -4.69
CA CYS A 70 -17.20 18.86 -4.18
C CYS A 70 -17.99 19.53 -3.06
N ASP A 71 -17.83 19.04 -1.84
CA ASP A 71 -18.28 19.76 -0.66
C ASP A 71 -17.15 20.67 -0.18
N CYS A 72 -17.28 21.96 -0.48
CA CYS A 72 -16.29 22.98 -0.10
C CYS A 72 -16.10 23.13 1.41
N SER A 73 -16.89 22.45 2.24
CA SER A 73 -16.69 22.38 3.70
C SER A 73 -15.74 21.28 4.15
N GLN A 74 -15.35 20.36 3.26
CA GLN A 74 -14.59 19.15 3.60
C GLN A 74 -13.10 19.21 3.18
N GLY A 75 -12.65 20.32 2.59
CA GLY A 75 -11.25 20.55 2.26
C GLY A 75 -10.65 21.67 3.12
N GLU A 76 -9.97 21.29 4.20
CA GLU A 76 -8.92 22.09 4.86
C GLU A 76 -7.56 21.41 4.67
#